data_AF-A0A1B6KN69-F1
#
_entry.id   AF-A0A1B6KN69-F1
#
_cell.length_a   1.000
_cell.length_b   1.000
_cell.length_c   1.000
_cell.angle_alpha   90.00
_cell.angle_beta   90.00
_cell.angle_gamma   90.00
#
_symmetry.space_group_name_H-M   'P 1'
#
loop_
_entity.id
_entity.type
_entity.pdbx_description
1 polymer ?
#
loop_
_entity_poly.entity_id
_entity_poly.type
_entity_poly.pdbx_seq_one_letter_code
_entity_poly.pdbx_strand_id
1 'polypeptide(L)'
;WKALAHSALENLDLTVATKAFARIKDLKYLELINDFQERQNKGEKDREVFIGDLLAYKGRFKDAARAFQRCQHEHKALAMYTDLRMFDLAQDFLGSGDNVDRKALLRKKADWACNINEPRAAAEMYLSAGDTLQAINIIGANGWVDMLVEVGRRLDKAEVEAVRAVAGHLRTAGQLALASEMYHKLGEQSSVVQLHVEARQWSEAFALIDRR
;
A
#
# COMPACT_ATOMS: atom_id res chain seq x y z
N TRP A 1 22.17 35.12 9.31
CA TRP A 1 22.14 34.31 8.07
C TRP A 1 20.91 33.42 7.97
N LYS A 2 20.62 32.51 8.93
CA LYS A 2 19.42 31.64 8.86
C LYS A 2 18.10 32.41 8.75
N ALA A 3 17.87 33.40 9.63
CA ALA A 3 16.66 34.24 9.58
C ALA A 3 16.52 35.02 8.26
N LEU A 4 17.64 35.57 7.75
CA LEU A 4 17.69 36.24 6.44
C LEU A 4 17.33 35.27 5.31
N ALA A 5 17.86 34.05 5.32
CA ALA A 5 17.59 33.04 4.31
C ALA A 5 16.08 32.67 4.27
N HIS A 6 15.47 32.46 5.43
CA HIS A 6 14.04 32.11 5.52
C HIS A 6 13.14 33.29 5.13
N SER A 7 13.48 34.51 5.56
CA SER A 7 12.72 35.71 5.20
C SER A 7 12.82 36.03 3.70
N ALA A 8 14.00 35.87 3.10
CA ALA A 8 14.18 36.00 1.66
C ALA A 8 13.37 34.94 0.89
N LEU A 9 13.36 33.70 1.37
CA LEU A 9 12.62 32.60 0.77
C LEU A 9 11.10 32.82 0.82
N GLU A 10 10.56 33.30 1.95
CA GLU A 10 9.14 33.63 2.12
C GLU A 10 8.68 34.79 1.21
N ASN A 11 9.60 35.72 0.94
CA ASN A 11 9.40 36.83 0.01
C ASN A 11 9.69 36.48 -1.46
N LEU A 12 10.01 35.21 -1.77
CA LEU A 12 10.39 34.73 -3.10
C LEU A 12 11.65 35.41 -3.69
N ASP A 13 12.51 36.00 -2.86
CA ASP A 13 13.83 36.46 -3.30
C ASP A 13 14.79 35.27 -3.31
N LEU A 14 14.68 34.45 -4.36
CA LEU A 14 15.44 33.23 -4.53
C LEU A 14 16.95 33.52 -4.62
N THR A 15 17.36 34.65 -5.18
CA THR A 15 18.79 34.98 -5.30
C THR A 15 19.44 35.27 -3.96
N VAL A 16 18.79 36.04 -3.10
CA VAL A 16 19.28 36.30 -1.74
C VAL A 16 19.15 35.04 -0.88
N ALA A 17 18.07 34.28 -1.03
CA ALA A 17 17.87 33.01 -0.33
C ALA A 17 18.98 32.00 -0.66
N THR A 18 19.29 31.75 -1.94
CA THR A 18 20.36 30.83 -2.36
C THR A 18 21.72 31.22 -1.80
N LYS A 19 22.09 32.50 -1.86
CA LYS A 19 23.36 32.99 -1.27
C LYS A 19 23.40 32.78 0.24
N ALA A 20 22.30 33.05 0.92
CA ALA A 20 22.21 32.89 2.37
C ALA A 20 22.22 31.41 2.80
N PHE A 21 21.52 30.52 2.08
CA PHE A 21 21.51 29.07 2.30
C PHE A 21 22.85 28.40 1.96
N ALA A 22 23.52 28.83 0.89
CA ALA A 22 24.87 28.38 0.54
C ALA A 22 25.88 28.73 1.63
N ARG A 23 25.77 29.93 2.22
CA ARG A 23 26.65 30.36 3.32
C ARG A 23 26.46 29.54 4.59
N ILE A 24 25.23 29.12 4.91
CA ILE A 24 24.95 28.26 6.06
C ILE A 24 25.07 26.77 5.73
N LYS A 25 25.39 26.41 4.48
CA LYS A 25 25.54 25.04 3.97
C LYS A 25 24.29 24.17 4.17
N ASP A 26 23.11 24.78 4.08
CA ASP A 26 21.85 24.04 4.19
C ASP A 26 21.42 23.52 2.81
N LEU A 27 21.91 22.32 2.49
CA LEU A 27 21.73 21.70 1.17
C LEU A 27 20.26 21.43 0.84
N LYS A 28 19.44 21.13 1.87
CA LYS A 28 18.02 20.80 1.69
C LYS A 28 17.23 21.98 1.10
N TYR A 29 17.46 23.17 1.64
CA TYR A 29 16.80 24.38 1.13
C TYR A 29 17.37 24.85 -0.20
N LEU A 30 18.62 24.53 -0.52
CA LEU A 30 19.19 24.80 -1.84
C LEU A 30 18.56 23.91 -2.93
N GLU A 31 18.38 22.62 -2.64
CA GLU A 31 17.65 21.69 -3.52
C GLU A 31 16.21 22.16 -3.73
N LEU A 32 15.49 22.54 -2.67
CA LEU A 32 14.14 23.11 -2.77
C LEU A 32 14.08 24.34 -3.69
N ILE A 33 15.04 25.27 -3.57
CA ILE A 33 15.09 26.46 -4.42
C ILE A 33 15.37 26.07 -5.88
N ASN A 34 16.29 25.13 -6.11
CA ASN A 34 16.61 24.67 -7.47
C ASN A 34 15.40 23.99 -8.12
N ASP A 35 14.74 23.07 -7.42
CA ASP A 35 13.54 22.38 -7.90
C ASP A 35 12.43 23.37 -8.24
N PHE A 36 12.25 24.40 -7.40
CA PHE A 36 11.27 25.45 -7.66
C PHE A 36 11.64 26.30 -8.88
N GLN A 37 12.91 26.67 -9.05
CA GLN A 37 13.37 27.42 -10.22
C GLN A 37 13.17 26.63 -11.52
N GLU A 38 13.46 25.32 -11.51
CA GLU A 38 13.23 24.45 -12.66
C GLU A 38 11.75 24.35 -13.02
N ARG A 39 10.86 24.25 -12.02
CA ARG A 39 9.41 24.24 -12.21
C ARG A 39 8.87 25.57 -12.73
N GLN A 40 9.42 26.68 -12.21
CA GLN A 40 9.08 28.03 -12.66
C GLN A 40 9.45 28.23 -14.15
N ASN A 41 10.60 27.70 -14.57
CA ASN A 41 11.03 27.73 -15.98
C ASN A 41 10.13 26.87 -16.88
N LYS A 42 9.51 25.82 -16.35
CA LYS A 42 8.52 24.97 -17.04
C LYS A 42 7.11 25.57 -17.07
N GLY A 43 6.89 26.75 -16.47
CA GLY A 43 5.62 27.48 -16.51
C GLY A 43 4.75 27.34 -15.27
N GLU A 44 5.19 26.64 -14.22
CA GLU A 44 4.47 26.55 -12.95
C GLU A 44 4.66 27.87 -12.16
N LYS A 45 3.61 28.71 -12.12
CA LYS A 45 3.66 30.04 -11.48
C LYS A 45 2.87 30.13 -10.17
N ASP A 46 2.33 29.02 -9.70
CA ASP A 46 1.48 29.01 -8.51
C ASP A 46 2.31 29.17 -7.24
N ARG A 47 2.39 30.41 -6.76
CA ARG A 47 3.05 30.78 -5.51
C ARG A 47 2.57 29.94 -4.32
N GLU A 48 1.29 29.57 -4.31
CA GLU A 48 0.71 28.75 -3.23
C GLU A 48 1.26 27.31 -3.23
N VAL A 49 1.61 26.73 -4.38
CA VAL A 49 2.27 25.42 -4.46
C VAL A 49 3.65 25.47 -3.79
N PHE A 50 4.41 26.53 -4.05
CA PHE A 50 5.70 26.75 -3.41
C PHE A 50 5.58 26.95 -1.90
N ILE A 51 4.54 27.64 -1.43
CA ILE A 51 4.26 27.75 0.00
C ILE A 51 3.98 26.37 0.59
N GLY A 52 3.27 25.50 -0.13
CA GLY A 52 3.06 24.10 0.25
C GLY A 52 4.39 23.34 0.40
N ASP A 53 5.26 23.41 -0.60
CA ASP A 53 6.58 22.76 -0.57
C ASP A 53 7.44 23.31 0.60
N LEU A 54 7.44 24.63 0.82
CA LEU A 54 8.15 25.26 1.93
C LEU A 54 7.63 24.78 3.30
N LEU A 55 6.30 24.66 3.45
CA LEU A 55 5.68 24.16 4.67
C LEU A 55 6.03 22.69 4.92
N ALA A 56 6.11 21.87 3.86
CA ALA A 56 6.55 20.48 3.94
C ALA A 56 8.00 20.38 4.44
N TYR A 57 8.90 21.19 3.89
CA TYR A 57 10.31 21.25 4.32
C TYR A 57 10.48 21.75 5.77
N LYS A 58 9.57 22.61 6.25
CA LYS A 58 9.51 23.03 7.66
C LYS A 58 8.91 21.98 8.60
N GLY A 59 8.39 20.86 8.08
CA GLY A 59 7.72 19.82 8.86
C GLY A 59 6.25 20.13 9.20
N ARG A 60 5.67 21.19 8.64
CA ARG A 60 4.27 21.58 8.85
C ARG A 60 3.35 20.88 7.84
N PHE A 61 3.33 19.55 7.86
CA PHE A 61 2.68 18.74 6.82
C PHE A 61 1.17 19.00 6.68
N LYS A 62 0.44 19.21 7.78
CA LYS A 62 -0.99 19.54 7.73
C LYS A 62 -1.26 20.88 7.05
N ASP A 63 -0.40 21.87 7.27
CA ASP A 63 -0.53 23.17 6.62
C ASP A 63 -0.08 23.13 5.15
N ALA A 64 0.93 22.31 4.84
CA ALA A 64 1.34 22.03 3.47
C ALA A 64 0.21 21.39 2.66
N ALA A 65 -0.47 20.38 3.21
CA ALA A 65 -1.60 19.72 2.57
C ALA A 65 -2.76 20.70 2.30
N ARG A 66 -3.07 21.60 3.25
CA ARG A 66 -4.07 22.67 3.04
C ARG A 66 -3.66 23.66 1.95
N ALA A 67 -2.37 23.98 1.83
CA ALA A 67 -1.87 24.82 0.74
C ALA A 67 -2.06 24.12 -0.61
N PHE A 68 -1.68 22.84 -0.73
CA PHE A 68 -1.88 22.07 -1.95
C PHE A 68 -3.36 21.90 -2.33
N GLN A 69 -4.25 21.73 -1.35
CA GLN A 69 -5.69 21.64 -1.58
C GLN A 69 -6.27 22.94 -2.14
N ARG A 70 -5.84 24.10 -1.63
CA ARG A 70 -6.27 25.42 -2.15
C ARG A 70 -5.87 25.63 -3.61
N CYS A 71 -4.81 24.98 -4.07
CA CYS A 71 -4.35 25.02 -5.45
C CYS A 71 -4.92 23.90 -6.33
N GLN A 72 -5.87 23.09 -5.84
CA GLN A 72 -6.37 21.89 -6.53
C GLN A 72 -5.27 20.85 -6.86
N HIS A 73 -4.16 20.86 -6.11
CA HIS A 73 -3.05 19.91 -6.24
C HIS A 73 -3.09 18.84 -5.13
N GLU A 74 -4.27 18.26 -4.89
CA GLU A 74 -4.48 17.27 -3.82
C GLU A 74 -3.56 16.03 -3.95
N HIS A 75 -3.24 15.63 -5.18
CA HIS A 75 -2.28 14.56 -5.45
C HIS A 75 -0.89 14.83 -4.86
N LYS A 76 -0.43 16.09 -4.78
CA LYS A 76 0.86 16.44 -4.16
C LYS A 76 0.82 16.26 -2.64
N ALA A 77 -0.31 16.61 -2.01
CA ALA A 77 -0.51 16.37 -0.58
C ALA A 77 -0.52 14.86 -0.27
N LEU A 78 -1.23 14.07 -1.08
CA LEU A 78 -1.27 12.62 -0.93
C LEU A 78 0.12 12.00 -1.15
N ALA A 79 0.82 12.39 -2.21
CA ALA A 79 2.18 11.95 -2.49
C ALA A 79 3.13 12.23 -1.31
N MET A 80 3.12 13.48 -0.82
CA MET A 80 3.90 13.91 0.35
C MET A 80 3.63 13.02 1.56
N TYR A 81 2.36 12.78 1.92
CA TYR A 81 2.05 11.91 3.05
C TYR A 81 2.49 10.46 2.82
N THR A 82 2.33 9.93 1.60
CA THR A 82 2.77 8.56 1.29
C THR A 82 4.29 8.40 1.34
N ASP A 83 5.04 9.37 0.83
CA ASP A 83 6.50 9.33 0.76
C ASP A 83 7.13 9.46 2.15
N LEU A 84 6.52 10.29 3.00
CA LEU A 84 6.88 10.45 4.42
C LEU A 84 6.33 9.35 5.34
N ARG A 85 5.63 8.35 4.78
CA ARG A 85 5.00 7.24 5.52
C ARG A 85 3.95 7.67 6.54
N MET A 86 3.35 8.83 6.33
CA MET A 86 2.25 9.36 7.15
C MET A 86 0.90 8.83 6.66
N PHE A 87 0.74 7.52 6.66
CA PHE A 87 -0.43 6.85 6.08
C PHE A 87 -1.74 7.22 6.76
N ASP A 88 -1.72 7.48 8.07
CA ASP A 88 -2.93 7.86 8.81
C ASP A 88 -3.40 9.27 8.39
N LEU A 89 -2.46 10.22 8.23
CA LEU A 89 -2.77 11.56 7.71
C LEU A 89 -3.22 11.53 6.24
N ALA A 90 -2.64 10.65 5.43
CA ALA A 90 -3.08 10.43 4.05
C ALA A 90 -4.53 9.89 4.00
N GLN A 91 -4.87 8.96 4.88
CA GLN A 91 -6.19 8.37 4.95
C GLN A 91 -7.24 9.39 5.43
N ASP A 92 -6.91 10.18 6.44
CA ASP A 92 -7.75 11.30 6.90
C ASP A 92 -7.96 12.34 5.80
N PHE A 93 -6.94 12.61 4.98
CA PHE A 93 -6.99 13.57 3.89
C PHE A 93 -7.92 13.14 2.74
N LEU A 94 -7.91 11.85 2.38
CA LEU A 94 -8.82 11.29 1.36
C LEU A 94 -10.30 11.28 1.80
N GLY A 95 -10.56 11.42 3.10
CA GLY A 95 -11.91 11.33 3.66
C GLY A 95 -12.61 10.02 3.27
N SER A 96 -13.95 10.06 3.17
CA SER A 96 -14.76 8.88 2.82
C SER A 96 -14.97 8.69 1.31
N GLY A 97 -14.66 9.69 0.46
CA GLY A 97 -15.09 9.76 -0.94
C GLY A 97 -14.28 8.94 -1.95
N ASP A 98 -12.94 8.97 -1.89
CA ASP A 98 -12.11 8.37 -2.95
C ASP A 98 -11.67 6.93 -2.66
N ASN A 99 -12.44 5.98 -3.18
CA ASN A 99 -12.17 4.54 -3.01
C ASN A 99 -10.91 4.09 -3.77
N VAL A 100 -10.63 4.65 -4.95
CA VAL A 100 -9.46 4.28 -5.77
C VAL A 100 -8.16 4.70 -5.08
N ASP A 101 -8.07 5.96 -4.64
CA ASP A 101 -6.87 6.47 -3.97
C ASP A 101 -6.67 5.83 -2.60
N ARG A 102 -7.76 5.47 -1.91
CA ARG A 102 -7.68 4.72 -0.65
C ARG A 102 -7.07 3.33 -0.86
N LYS A 103 -7.48 2.61 -1.91
CA LYS A 103 -6.89 1.29 -2.23
C LYS A 103 -5.41 1.41 -2.58
N ALA A 104 -5.04 2.40 -3.40
CA ALA A 104 -3.64 2.66 -3.73
C ALA A 104 -2.80 3.00 -2.50
N LEU A 105 -3.36 3.79 -1.57
CA LEU A 105 -2.73 4.12 -0.28
C LEU A 105 -2.51 2.87 0.59
N LEU A 106 -3.54 2.02 0.72
CA LEU A 106 -3.45 0.78 1.50
C LEU A 106 -2.42 -0.18 0.92
N ARG A 107 -2.34 -0.28 -0.41
CA ARG A 107 -1.31 -1.07 -1.09
C ARG A 107 0.10 -0.57 -0.76
N LYS A 108 0.36 0.74 -0.86
CA LYS A 108 1.66 1.33 -0.47
C LYS A 108 1.98 1.10 1.02
N LYS A 109 0.97 1.12 1.89
CA LYS A 109 1.12 0.82 3.33
C LYS A 109 1.52 -0.65 3.54
N ALA A 110 0.88 -1.57 2.81
CA ALA A 110 1.18 -2.99 2.82
C ALA A 110 2.59 -3.30 2.30
N ASP A 111 3.00 -2.69 1.18
CA ASP A 111 4.34 -2.83 0.62
C ASP A 111 5.42 -2.40 1.64
N TRP A 112 5.14 -1.33 2.40
CA TRP A 112 6.04 -0.89 3.46
C TRP A 112 6.07 -1.87 4.64
N ALA A 113 4.93 -2.39 5.08
CA ALA A 113 4.85 -3.39 6.15
C ALA A 113 5.63 -4.68 5.81
N CYS A 114 5.61 -5.11 4.55
CA CYS A 114 6.46 -6.21 4.06
C CYS A 114 7.95 -5.90 4.24
N ASN A 115 8.39 -4.68 3.89
CA ASN A 115 9.79 -4.28 3.95
C ASN A 115 10.33 -4.18 5.38
N ILE A 116 9.49 -3.87 6.36
CA ILE A 116 9.87 -3.81 7.79
C ILE A 116 9.71 -5.14 8.54
N ASN A 117 9.45 -6.23 7.80
CA ASN A 117 9.27 -7.58 8.34
C ASN A 117 8.09 -7.70 9.32
N GLU A 118 6.99 -7.00 9.04
CA GLU A 118 5.70 -7.16 9.72
C GLU A 118 4.68 -7.82 8.78
N PRO A 119 4.83 -9.13 8.47
CA PRO A 119 4.03 -9.78 7.44
C PRO A 119 2.53 -9.85 7.77
N ARG A 120 2.16 -9.80 9.06
CA ARG A 120 0.76 -9.93 9.50
C ARG A 120 -0.01 -8.66 9.21
N ALA A 121 0.57 -7.51 9.57
CA ALA A 121 0.04 -6.21 9.23
C ALA A 121 -0.03 -6.04 7.71
N ALA A 122 1.00 -6.48 6.96
CA ALA A 122 0.99 -6.43 5.50
C ALA A 122 -0.18 -7.23 4.90
N ALA A 123 -0.40 -8.46 5.35
CA ALA A 123 -1.50 -9.30 4.88
C ALA A 123 -2.88 -8.66 5.14
N GLU A 124 -3.12 -8.15 6.36
CA GLU A 124 -4.38 -7.46 6.70
C GLU A 124 -4.60 -6.20 5.85
N MET A 125 -3.53 -5.46 5.54
CA MET A 125 -3.59 -4.29 4.68
C MET A 125 -3.88 -4.64 3.22
N TYR A 126 -3.26 -5.69 2.67
CA TYR A 126 -3.58 -6.17 1.32
C TYR A 126 -5.03 -6.67 1.21
N LEU A 127 -5.54 -7.38 2.22
CA LEU A 127 -6.96 -7.76 2.29
C LEU A 127 -7.86 -6.52 2.27
N SER A 128 -7.51 -5.49 3.04
CA SER A 128 -8.26 -4.23 3.09
C SER A 128 -8.19 -3.44 1.78
N ALA A 129 -7.09 -3.55 1.03
CA ALA A 129 -6.93 -2.96 -0.29
C ALA A 129 -7.72 -3.71 -1.39
N GLY A 130 -8.18 -4.93 -1.11
CA GLY A 130 -8.78 -5.84 -2.09
C GLY A 130 -7.77 -6.65 -2.91
N ASP A 131 -6.48 -6.60 -2.56
CA ASP A 131 -5.40 -7.38 -3.17
C ASP A 131 -5.31 -8.78 -2.52
N THR A 132 -6.42 -9.54 -2.61
CA THR A 132 -6.63 -10.78 -1.85
C THR A 132 -5.58 -11.86 -2.16
N LEU A 133 -5.15 -11.98 -3.41
CA LEU A 133 -4.13 -12.96 -3.82
C LEU A 133 -2.77 -12.71 -3.15
N GLN A 134 -2.34 -11.45 -3.06
CA GLN A 134 -1.06 -11.11 -2.41
C GLN A 134 -1.13 -11.38 -0.90
N ALA A 135 -2.24 -11.03 -0.26
CA ALA A 135 -2.47 -11.39 1.14
C ALA A 135 -2.38 -12.91 1.36
N ILE A 136 -3.07 -13.71 0.54
CA ILE A 136 -3.05 -15.19 0.64
C ILE A 136 -1.62 -15.73 0.53
N ASN A 137 -0.82 -15.20 -0.40
CA ASN A 137 0.58 -15.64 -0.56
C ASN A 137 1.43 -15.32 0.67
N ILE A 138 1.27 -14.15 1.28
CA ILE A 138 1.99 -13.79 2.51
C ILE A 138 1.55 -14.68 3.67
N ILE A 139 0.24 -14.86 3.85
CA ILE A 139 -0.32 -15.70 4.94
C ILE A 139 0.14 -17.16 4.77
N GLY A 140 0.09 -17.69 3.55
CA GLY A 140 0.53 -19.05 3.23
C GLY A 140 2.03 -19.27 3.43
N ALA A 141 2.87 -18.33 2.98
CA ALA A 141 4.32 -18.41 3.19
C ALA A 141 4.72 -18.39 4.68
N ASN A 142 3.94 -17.71 5.52
CA ASN A 142 4.15 -17.68 6.97
C ASN A 142 3.46 -18.83 7.73
N GLY A 143 2.72 -19.69 7.03
CA GLY A 143 2.04 -20.85 7.62
C GLY A 143 0.88 -20.50 8.56
N TRP A 144 0.25 -19.33 8.42
CA TRP A 144 -0.87 -18.93 9.27
C TRP A 144 -2.18 -19.57 8.82
N VAL A 145 -2.34 -20.86 9.16
CA VAL A 145 -3.48 -21.69 8.76
C VAL A 145 -4.83 -21.06 9.16
N ASP A 146 -4.96 -20.53 10.38
CA ASP A 146 -6.23 -19.95 10.85
C ASP A 146 -6.66 -18.77 9.97
N MET A 147 -5.74 -17.87 9.63
CA MET A 147 -6.00 -16.76 8.73
C MET A 147 -6.32 -17.22 7.31
N LEU A 148 -5.64 -18.24 6.79
CA LEU A 148 -5.96 -18.82 5.47
C LEU A 148 -7.40 -19.34 5.42
N VAL A 149 -7.84 -20.03 6.48
CA VAL A 149 -9.21 -20.57 6.56
C VAL A 149 -10.23 -19.45 6.64
N GLU A 150 -9.98 -18.41 7.44
CA GLU A 150 -10.86 -17.25 7.51
C GLU A 150 -11.01 -16.54 6.16
N VAL A 151 -9.90 -16.32 5.46
CA VAL A 151 -9.92 -15.73 4.10
C VAL A 151 -10.65 -16.65 3.14
N GLY A 152 -10.33 -17.95 3.11
CA GLY A 152 -10.97 -18.94 2.24
C GLY A 152 -12.49 -19.06 2.41
N ARG A 153 -12.98 -18.92 3.65
CA ARG A 153 -14.42 -18.92 3.95
C ARG A 153 -15.12 -17.66 3.43
N ARG A 154 -14.46 -16.50 3.47
CA ARG A 154 -15.01 -15.22 3.00
C ARG A 154 -15.03 -15.09 1.47
N LEU A 155 -14.10 -15.75 0.77
CA LEU A 155 -14.02 -15.74 -0.69
C LEU A 155 -15.32 -16.27 -1.34
N ASP A 156 -15.72 -15.71 -2.48
CA ASP A 156 -16.82 -16.25 -3.28
C ASP A 156 -16.35 -17.43 -4.17
N LYS A 157 -17.28 -18.26 -4.65
CA LYS A 157 -16.98 -19.33 -5.62
C LYS A 157 -16.48 -18.79 -6.96
N ALA A 158 -16.83 -17.55 -7.31
CA ALA A 158 -16.35 -16.86 -8.50
C ALA A 158 -14.87 -16.46 -8.42
N GLU A 159 -14.30 -16.34 -7.21
CA GLU A 159 -12.88 -15.99 -6.99
C GLU A 159 -11.97 -17.21 -7.11
N VAL A 160 -12.06 -17.91 -8.25
CA VAL A 160 -11.45 -19.22 -8.49
C VAL A 160 -9.95 -19.25 -8.18
N GLU A 161 -9.21 -18.22 -8.62
CA GLU A 161 -7.77 -18.12 -8.39
C GLU A 161 -7.41 -17.99 -6.92
N ALA A 162 -8.15 -17.16 -6.17
CA ALA A 162 -7.89 -16.93 -4.75
C ALA A 162 -8.22 -18.17 -3.92
N VAL A 163 -9.35 -18.82 -4.20
CA VAL A 163 -9.73 -20.07 -3.52
C VAL A 163 -8.73 -21.19 -3.82
N ARG A 164 -8.24 -21.27 -5.07
CA ARG A 164 -7.21 -22.25 -5.45
C ARG A 164 -5.88 -21.98 -4.75
N ALA A 165 -5.49 -20.71 -4.61
CA ALA A 165 -4.28 -20.33 -3.88
C ALA A 165 -4.37 -20.74 -2.39
N VAL A 166 -5.51 -20.48 -1.72
CA VAL A 166 -5.75 -20.93 -0.34
C VAL A 166 -5.64 -22.45 -0.23
N ALA A 167 -6.30 -23.19 -1.14
CA ALA A 167 -6.25 -24.65 -1.15
C ALA A 167 -4.82 -25.19 -1.32
N GLY A 168 -4.03 -24.57 -2.20
CA GLY A 168 -2.63 -24.91 -2.43
C GLY A 168 -1.77 -24.69 -1.19
N HIS A 169 -1.89 -23.55 -0.52
CA HIS A 169 -1.16 -23.25 0.71
C HIS A 169 -1.58 -24.13 1.90
N LEU A 170 -2.86 -24.48 2.00
CA LEU A 170 -3.33 -25.43 3.02
C LEU A 170 -2.77 -26.85 2.78
N ARG A 171 -2.66 -27.27 1.52
CA ARG A 171 -2.05 -28.56 1.14
C ARG A 171 -0.57 -28.60 1.50
N THR A 172 0.21 -27.55 1.19
CA THR A 172 1.64 -27.49 1.56
C THR A 172 1.84 -27.43 3.07
N ALA A 173 0.90 -26.84 3.81
CA ALA A 173 0.86 -26.88 5.27
C ALA A 173 0.40 -28.23 5.87
N GLY A 174 0.07 -29.23 5.04
CA GLY A 174 -0.39 -30.55 5.47
C GLY A 174 -1.85 -30.61 5.94
N GLN A 175 -2.61 -29.53 5.77
CA GLN A 175 -4.02 -29.43 6.19
C GLN A 175 -4.94 -29.96 5.08
N LEU A 176 -4.86 -31.27 4.83
CA LEU A 176 -5.49 -31.92 3.67
C LEU A 176 -7.03 -31.85 3.70
N ALA A 177 -7.66 -32.00 4.88
CA ALA A 177 -9.11 -31.87 5.01
C ALA A 177 -9.60 -30.47 4.61
N LEU A 178 -8.93 -29.43 5.10
CA LEU A 178 -9.27 -28.03 4.81
C LEU A 178 -9.00 -27.67 3.34
N ALA A 179 -7.92 -28.21 2.75
CA ALA A 179 -7.65 -28.07 1.33
C ALA A 179 -8.75 -28.74 0.47
N SER A 180 -9.22 -29.93 0.86
CA SER A 180 -10.31 -30.64 0.20
C SER A 180 -11.61 -29.83 0.20
N GLU A 181 -11.97 -29.21 1.33
CA GLU A 181 -13.13 -28.31 1.41
C GLU A 181 -13.05 -27.15 0.40
N MET A 182 -11.87 -26.54 0.25
CA MET A 182 -11.66 -25.44 -0.71
C MET A 182 -11.74 -25.91 -2.17
N TYR A 183 -11.17 -27.08 -2.51
CA TYR A 183 -11.31 -27.63 -3.87
C TYR A 183 -12.74 -28.09 -4.17
N HIS A 184 -13.47 -28.59 -3.17
CA HIS A 184 -14.88 -28.93 -3.31
C HIS A 184 -15.74 -27.68 -3.58
N LYS A 185 -15.42 -26.55 -2.93
CA LYS A 185 -16.05 -25.25 -3.19
C LYS A 185 -15.88 -24.79 -4.65
N LEU A 186 -14.79 -25.17 -5.31
CA LEU A 186 -14.52 -24.92 -6.73
C LEU A 186 -15.14 -25.93 -7.69
N GLY A 187 -15.70 -27.04 -7.19
CA GLY A 187 -16.16 -28.15 -8.03
C GLY A 187 -15.03 -28.94 -8.71
N GLU A 188 -13.78 -28.74 -8.31
CA GLU A 188 -12.62 -29.43 -8.88
C GLU A 188 -12.45 -30.83 -8.26
N GLN A 189 -13.32 -31.77 -8.64
CA GLN A 189 -13.29 -33.12 -8.07
C GLN A 189 -12.00 -33.89 -8.35
N SER A 190 -11.33 -33.65 -9.49
CA SER A 190 -10.03 -34.27 -9.80
C SER A 190 -8.96 -33.89 -8.78
N SER A 191 -8.91 -32.61 -8.38
CA SER A 191 -7.97 -32.08 -7.38
C SER A 191 -8.27 -32.68 -6.00
N VAL A 192 -9.55 -32.85 -5.65
CA VAL A 192 -9.98 -33.49 -4.39
C VAL A 192 -9.56 -34.96 -4.34
N VAL A 193 -9.77 -35.73 -5.41
CA VAL A 193 -9.39 -37.15 -5.46
C VAL A 193 -7.87 -37.32 -5.33
N GLN A 194 -7.08 -36.50 -6.03
CA GLN A 194 -5.62 -36.52 -5.90
C GLN A 194 -5.17 -36.22 -4.46
N LEU A 195 -5.88 -35.32 -3.79
CA LEU A 195 -5.57 -34.93 -2.42
C LEU A 195 -5.92 -36.02 -1.39
N HIS A 196 -7.04 -36.75 -1.56
CA HIS A 196 -7.36 -37.92 -0.74
C HIS A 196 -6.40 -39.09 -0.96
N VAL A 197 -5.90 -39.27 -2.20
CA VAL A 197 -4.83 -40.23 -2.50
C VAL A 197 -3.54 -39.87 -1.76
N GLU A 198 -3.16 -38.59 -1.74
CA GLU A 198 -2.00 -38.11 -0.97
C GLU A 198 -2.19 -38.25 0.55
N ALA A 199 -3.42 -38.06 1.04
CA ALA A 199 -3.79 -38.30 2.44
C ALA A 199 -3.85 -39.79 2.82
N ARG A 200 -3.67 -40.72 1.85
CA ARG A 200 -3.92 -42.17 1.99
C ARG A 200 -5.34 -42.51 2.46
N GLN A 201 -6.30 -41.62 2.23
CA GLN A 201 -7.71 -41.79 2.53
C GLN A 201 -8.43 -42.45 1.37
N TRP A 202 -8.05 -43.69 1.07
CA TRP A 202 -8.53 -44.43 -0.09
C TRP A 202 -10.05 -44.62 -0.11
N SER A 203 -10.67 -44.84 1.05
CA SER A 203 -12.13 -45.02 1.20
C SER A 203 -12.92 -43.80 0.74
N GLU A 204 -12.44 -42.58 1.03
CA GLU A 204 -13.10 -41.34 0.58
C GLU A 204 -12.83 -41.08 -0.90
N ALA A 205 -11.62 -41.39 -1.39
CA ALA A 205 -11.29 -41.27 -2.81
C ALA A 205 -12.16 -42.17 -3.70
N PHE A 206 -12.38 -43.43 -3.30
CA PHE A 206 -13.27 -44.35 -4.03
C PHE A 206 -14.74 -43.92 -3.98
N ALA A 207 -15.23 -43.47 -2.81
CA ALA A 207 -16.60 -42.99 -2.66
C ALA A 207 -16.93 -41.77 -3.53
N LEU A 208 -15.93 -40.95 -3.86
CA LEU A 208 -16.07 -39.81 -4.78
C LEU A 208 -16.13 -40.24 -6.25
N ILE A 209 -15.40 -41.29 -6.62
CA ILE A 209 -15.41 -41.86 -7.97
C ILE A 209 -16.74 -42.58 -8.25
N ASP A 210 -17.28 -43.29 -7.25
CA ASP A 210 -18.53 -44.05 -7.37
C ASP A 210 -19.79 -43.17 -7.42
N ARG A 211 -19.70 -41.89 -7.05
CA ARG A 211 -20.81 -40.91 -7.11
C ARG A 211 -20.96 -40.24 -8.49
N ARG A 212 -20.28 -40.77 -9.51
CA ARG A 212 -20.25 -40.23 -10.87
C ARG A 212 -21.29 -40.87 -11.78
#